data_AF-A0A7Y5WUQ5-F1
#
_entry.id   AF-A0A7Y5WUQ5-F1
#
_cell.length_a   1.000
_cell.length_b   1.000
_cell.length_c   1.000
_cell.angle_alpha   90.00
_cell.angle_beta   90.00
_cell.angle_gamma   90.00
#
_symmetry.space_group_name_H-M   'P 1'
#
loop_
_entity.id
_entity.type
_entity.pdbx_description
1 polymer ?
#
loop_
_entity_poly.entity_id
_entity_poly.type
_entity_poly.pdbx_seq_one_letter_code
_entity_poly.pdbx_strand_id
1 'polypeptide(L)' 'NQDALDRTRATGFVTFFSRTRNALWTKGETSGNRLQVDAMLVDCDEDTILVKVTRLGEGNVCHTGQRTCFFRTLD' A
#
# COMPACT_ATOMS: atom_id res chain seq x y z
N ASN A 1 11.71 0.08 2.19
CA ASN A 1 13.10 0.49 1.87
C ASN A 1 13.05 1.37 0.63
N GLN A 2 14.20 1.87 0.16
CA GLN A 2 14.27 2.73 -1.03
C GLN A 2 13.74 2.02 -2.28
N ASP A 3 14.11 0.75 -2.51
CA ASP A 3 13.66 -0.01 -3.69
C ASP A 3 12.13 -0.14 -3.79
N ALA A 4 11.44 -0.29 -2.66
CA ALA A 4 9.98 -0.34 -2.64
C ALA A 4 9.35 1.00 -3.04
N LEU A 5 9.95 2.11 -2.62
CA LEU A 5 9.53 3.45 -3.01
C LEU A 5 9.77 3.68 -4.50
N ASP A 6 10.95 3.31 -5.01
CA ASP A 6 11.29 3.45 -6.42
C ASP A 6 10.39 2.59 -7.31
N ARG A 7 10.10 1.35 -6.89
CA ARG A 7 9.14 0.48 -7.58
C ARG A 7 7.73 1.05 -7.57
N THR A 8 7.32 1.66 -6.47
CA THR A 8 6.01 2.32 -6.36
C THR A 8 5.90 3.47 -7.35
N ARG A 9 6.92 4.33 -7.42
CA ARG A 9 7.00 5.44 -8.38
C ARG A 9 7.02 4.96 -9.83
N ALA A 10 7.80 3.92 -10.13
CA ALA A 10 7.96 3.40 -11.48
C ALA A 10 6.69 2.71 -12.01
N THR A 11 5.94 2.02 -11.15
CA THR A 11 4.79 1.22 -11.57
C THR A 11 3.45 1.92 -11.39
N GLY A 12 3.38 2.94 -10.54
CA GLY A 12 2.11 3.56 -10.12
C GLY A 12 1.27 2.67 -9.21
N PHE A 13 1.83 1.60 -8.63
CA PHE A 13 1.16 0.73 -7.67
C PHE A 13 1.96 0.62 -6.39
N VAL A 14 1.26 0.60 -5.25
CA VAL A 14 1.93 0.54 -3.94
C VAL A 14 2.71 -0.77 -3.77
N THR A 15 4.03 -0.64 -3.68
CA THR A 15 4.97 -1.71 -3.32
C THR A 15 5.53 -1.46 -1.93
N PHE A 16 5.49 -2.49 -1.10
CA PHE A 16 6.13 -2.50 0.21
C PHE A 16 7.37 -3.38 0.20
N PHE A 17 8.19 -3.22 1.23
CA PHE A 17 9.24 -4.18 1.56
C PHE A 17 8.81 -4.99 2.79
N SER A 18 8.61 -6.29 2.60
CA SER A 18 8.31 -7.20 3.69
C SER A 18 9.60 -7.56 4.43
N ARG A 19 9.74 -7.05 5.66
CA ARG A 19 10.90 -7.35 6.52
C ARG A 19 11.01 -8.83 6.88
N THR A 20 9.88 -9.52 7.04
CA THR A 20 9.85 -10.94 7.38
C THR A 20 10.22 -11.84 6.21
N ARG A 21 9.83 -11.47 4.99
CA ARG A 21 10.18 -12.20 3.76
C ARG A 21 11.48 -11.72 3.13
N ASN A 22 12.05 -10.63 3.65
CA ASN A 22 13.20 -9.93 3.09
C ASN A 22 13.06 -9.66 1.58
N ALA A 23 11.87 -9.20 1.14
CA ALA A 23 11.53 -9.10 -0.27
C ALA A 23 10.56 -7.94 -0.55
N LEU A 24 10.57 -7.45 -1.80
CA LEU A 24 9.56 -6.54 -2.32
C LEU A 24 8.22 -7.27 -2.50
N TRP A 25 7.12 -6.56 -2.25
CA TRP A 25 5.77 -7.08 -2.41
C TRP A 25 4.82 -5.96 -2.83
N THR A 26 4.19 -6.08 -3.99
CA THR A 26 3.19 -5.11 -4.45
C THR A 26 1.81 -5.50 -3.94
N LYS A 27 1.12 -4.57 -3.30
CA LYS A 27 -0.19 -4.85 -2.69
C LYS A 27 -1.15 -5.33 -3.77
N GLY A 28 -1.70 -6.52 -3.54
CA GLY A 28 -2.71 -7.12 -4.41
C GLY A 28 -2.15 -7.92 -5.58
N GLU A 29 -0.85 -8.22 -5.63
CA GLU A 29 -0.26 -9.10 -6.67
C GLU A 29 -0.98 -10.45 -6.77
N THR A 30 -1.36 -11.05 -5.65
CA THR A 30 -2.08 -12.33 -5.62
C THR A 30 -3.60 -12.16 -5.64
N SER A 31 -4.12 -11.17 -4.92
CA SER A 31 -5.57 -11.01 -4.72
C SER A 31 -6.29 -10.16 -5.77
N GLY A 32 -5.56 -9.52 -6.70
CA GLY A 32 -6.12 -8.53 -7.63
C GLY A 32 -6.50 -7.18 -6.99
N ASN A 33 -6.75 -7.15 -5.68
CA ASN A 33 -7.03 -5.92 -4.91
C ASN A 33 -5.80 -5.00 -4.76
N ARG A 34 -5.50 -4.28 -5.83
CA ARG A 34 -4.33 -3.39 -5.97
C ARG A 34 -4.63 -1.97 -5.49
N LEU A 35 -3.56 -1.24 -5.16
CA LEU A 35 -3.62 0.18 -4.80
C LEU A 35 -2.88 0.98 -5.86
N GLN A 36 -3.63 1.67 -6.73
CA GLN A 36 -3.09 2.60 -7.71
C GLN A 36 -2.77 3.92 -7.03
N VAL A 37 -1.56 4.45 -7.26
CA VAL A 37 -1.10 5.70 -6.65
C VAL A 37 -1.72 6.89 -7.38
N ASP A 38 -2.41 7.76 -6.64
CA ASP A 38 -2.90 9.04 -7.14
C ASP A 38 -1.95 10.18 -6.78
N ALA A 39 -1.43 10.16 -5.54
CA ALA A 39 -0.46 11.14 -5.05
C ALA A 39 0.40 10.55 -3.93
N MET A 40 1.61 11.10 -3.77
CA MET A 40 2.51 10.81 -2.66
C MET A 40 2.87 12.13 -1.98
N LEU A 41 2.66 12.19 -0.68
CA LEU A 41 3.00 13.33 0.16
C LEU A 41 4.05 12.88 1.18
N VAL A 42 4.87 13.82 1.61
CA VAL A 42 5.89 13.62 2.64
C VAL A 42 5.55 14.56 3.80
N ASP A 43 5.84 14.15 5.03
CA ASP A 43 5.68 14.99 6.22
C ASP A 43 6.81 16.04 6.35
N CYS A 44 6.84 16.76 7.48
CA CYS A 44 7.68 17.96 7.62
C CYS A 44 9.17 17.69 7.86
N ASP A 45 9.51 16.51 8.35
CA ASP A 45 10.87 16.03 8.62
C ASP A 45 11.29 14.86 7.72
N GLU A 46 10.47 14.55 6.72
CA GLU A 46 10.75 13.62 5.63
C GLU A 46 10.98 12.16 6.06
N ASP A 47 10.38 11.75 7.18
CA ASP A 47 10.49 10.38 7.69
C ASP A 47 9.26 9.51 7.38
N THR A 48 8.15 10.13 6.99
CA THR A 48 6.90 9.43 6.68
C THR A 48 6.31 9.86 5.34
N ILE A 49 5.80 8.87 4.59
CA ILE A 49 5.13 9.08 3.30
C ILE A 49 3.64 8.74 3.44
N LEU A 50 2.77 9.69 3.08
CA LEU A 50 1.35 9.46 2.88
C LEU A 50 1.07 9.19 1.39
N VAL A 51 0.60 7.99 1.08
CA VAL A 51 0.18 7.63 -0.29
C VAL A 51 -1.33 7.69 -0.42
N LYS A 52 -1.82 8.59 -1.27
CA LYS A 52 -3.23 8.64 -1.67
C LYS A 52 -3.42 7.66 -2.83
N VAL A 53 -4.44 6.81 -2.72
CA VAL A 53 -4.63 5.68 -3.64
C VAL A 53 -6.08 5.48 -4.06
N THR A 54 -6.23 5.08 -5.32
CA THR A 54 -7.43 4.45 -5.84
C THR A 54 -7.33 2.94 -5.63
N ARG A 55 -8.35 2.34 -5.01
CA ARG A 55 -8.41 0.88 -4.82
C ARG A 55 -9.01 0.23 -6.05
N LEU A 56 -8.35 -0.81 -6.53
CA LEU A 56 -8.81 -1.63 -7.65
C LEU A 56 -9.29 -3.01 -7.16
N GLY A 57 -9.82 -3.81 -8.09
CA GLY A 57 -10.41 -5.12 -7.78
C GLY A 57 -11.74 -4.98 -7.04
N GLU A 58 -11.97 -5.81 -6.05
CA GLU A 58 -13.16 -5.75 -5.18
C GLU A 58 -13.12 -4.56 -4.20
N GLY A 59 -12.02 -3.80 -4.18
CA GLY A 59 -11.85 -2.65 -3.29
C GLY A 59 -11.47 -3.01 -1.85
N ASN A 60 -11.21 -4.29 -1.56
CA ASN A 60 -10.81 -4.78 -0.24
C ASN A 60 -9.32 -4.61 0.01
N VAL A 61 -8.96 -4.00 1.14
CA VAL A 61 -7.55 -3.81 1.53
C VAL A 61 -7.11 -4.89 2.51
N CYS A 62 -8.00 -5.26 3.44
CA CYS A 62 -7.71 -6.23 4.48
C CYS A 62 -7.82 -7.66 3.94
N HIS A 63 -6.96 -8.55 4.45
CA HIS A 63 -6.97 -9.97 4.10
C HIS A 63 -8.23 -10.71 4.58
N THR A 64 -9.05 -10.10 5.44
CA THR A 64 -10.33 -10.63 5.92
C THR A 64 -11.51 -10.27 5.01
N GLY A 65 -11.26 -9.64 3.86
CA GLY A 65 -12.33 -9.20 2.94
C GLY A 65 -12.96 -7.85 3.30
N GLN A 66 -12.32 -7.08 4.19
CA GLN A 66 -12.80 -5.76 4.60
C GLN A 66 -12.14 -4.63 3.80
N ARG A 67 -12.89 -3.53 3.60
CA ARG A 67 -12.47 -2.33 2.85
C ARG A 67 -11.21 -1.67 3.43
N THR A 68 -11.01 -1.76 4.73
CA THR A 68 -9.86 -1.21 5.48
C THR A 68 -9.47 -2.20 6.56
N CYS A 69 -8.22 -2.18 7.03
CA CYS A 69 -7.81 -2.93 8.21
C CYS A 69 -8.43 -2.37 9.51
N PHE A 70 -8.77 -1.08 9.51
CA PHE A 70 -9.40 -0.38 10.64
C PHE A 70 -10.93 -0.43 10.52
N PHE A 71 -11.50 -1.64 10.47
CA PHE A 71 -12.95 -1.86 10.31
C PHE A 71 -13.68 -2.12 11.63
N ARG A 72 -12.95 -2.14 12.75
CA ARG A 72 -13.51 -2.35 14.10
C ARG A 72 -13.37 -1.08 14.92
N THR A 73 -14.32 -0.86 15.82
CA THR A 73 -14.28 0.16 16.87
C THR A 73 -13.62 -0.39 18.12
N LEU A 74 -13.19 0.49 19.02
CA LEU A 74 -12.70 0.11 20.35
C LEU A 74 -13.84 -0.01 21.38
N ASP A 75 -15.05 0.41 21.01
CA ASP A 75 -16.28 0.31 21.80
C ASP A 75 -16.90 -1.10 21.74
#